data_AF-A0A927A8M1-F1
#
_entry.id   AF-A0A927A8M1-F1
#
_cell.length_a   1.000
_cell.length_b   1.000
_cell.length_c   1.000
_cell.angle_alpha   90.00
_cell.angle_beta   90.00
_cell.angle_gamma   90.00
#
_symmetry.space_group_name_H-M   'P 1'
#
loop_
_entity.id
_entity.type
_entity.pdbx_description
1 polymer ?
#
loop_
_entity_poly.entity_id
_entity_poly.type
_entity_poly.pdbx_seq_one_letter_code
_entity_poly.pdbx_strand_id
1 'polypeptide(L)'
;MAIGYVALVLHAHLPFVRHPESDYVLEEEWLYEAITETYIPLLKVFEGLKRDGIDFKITMSMTPPLVSMLRDPLLQERYDAHLAQLEELTELEAERNVHNGHLRYLAEHYAAEFNEARELWERYDGDLVTAFKQFQDTNNLEIITCGATHGYFPLMKMYPQAVWAQIQVACEHYEQTFGKAPRGIWLPECAYYEGVERMLADAGLRYFLTDGHGILYARPRPRFGTYAPIFTETGVAAFGRDHESSQQVWSSEVGYPGAAEYREFYKDLGWEAEYEYIKPYIMPNGQRKNTGIKYHKITGRGLGLSDKALYDPYWAREKAAEHAANFMYNREQQAAHLYGIMQRPPVIVSPYDAELFGHWWYEGPWFIDYLFRKSWYDQKTYQMTHLADYLRENPNQQVCRPSQSSWGYKGFHEYWLNETNAWIYPHLHKAAERMIEISTLEPQDELQWKALNQAARELLLAQSSDWAFIMRTGTMVPYAVRRTRSHLMRFNKLYDDVKIGKVDSGWLEKVELMDNIFPEINYRVYRPV
;
A
#
# COMPACT_ATOMS: atom_id res chain seq x y z
N MET A 1 -3.07 2.96 34.46
CA MET A 1 -2.09 2.91 33.35
C MET A 1 -2.49 1.77 32.47
N ALA A 2 -2.41 1.94 31.15
CA ALA A 2 -2.62 0.84 30.22
C ALA A 2 -1.58 -0.25 30.48
N ILE A 3 -1.98 -1.49 30.31
CA ILE A 3 -1.16 -2.68 30.55
C ILE A 3 -0.67 -3.33 29.26
N GLY A 4 -0.95 -2.73 28.10
CA GLY A 4 -0.50 -3.18 26.80
C GLY A 4 -0.70 -2.12 25.72
N TYR A 5 -0.27 -2.45 24.50
CA TYR A 5 -0.34 -1.57 23.34
C TYR A 5 -0.92 -2.30 22.13
N VAL A 6 -1.64 -1.57 21.29
CA VAL A 6 -2.09 -2.01 19.96
C VAL A 6 -1.53 -1.05 18.92
N ALA A 7 -0.85 -1.59 17.91
CA ALA A 7 -0.30 -0.82 16.80
C ALA A 7 -0.98 -1.27 15.51
N LEU A 8 -1.92 -0.44 15.02
CA LEU A 8 -2.53 -0.63 13.72
C LEU A 8 -1.57 -0.08 12.65
N VAL A 9 -1.25 -0.91 11.65
CA VAL A 9 -0.31 -0.56 10.58
C VAL A 9 -0.98 -0.76 9.23
N LEU A 10 -1.04 0.29 8.40
CA LEU A 10 -1.63 0.23 7.07
C LEU A 10 -0.54 0.29 5.99
N HIS A 11 -0.49 -0.69 5.10
CA HIS A 11 0.43 -0.70 3.97
C HIS A 11 -0.26 -0.13 2.72
N ALA A 12 0.00 1.14 2.38
CA ALA A 12 -0.55 1.73 1.15
C ALA A 12 0.46 1.65 0.01
N HIS A 13 0.10 0.86 -1.00
CA HIS A 13 0.95 0.58 -2.14
C HIS A 13 0.15 0.34 -3.42
N LEU A 14 0.63 0.98 -4.49
CA LEU A 14 0.30 0.63 -5.86
C LEU A 14 1.60 0.63 -6.68
N PRO A 15 1.77 -0.28 -7.66
CA PRO A 15 2.88 -0.20 -8.59
C PRO A 15 2.82 1.12 -9.36
N PHE A 16 3.98 1.61 -9.82
CA PHE A 16 4.01 2.83 -10.64
C PHE A 16 3.29 2.59 -11.97
N VAL A 17 2.09 3.13 -12.15
CA VAL A 17 1.27 3.00 -13.36
C VAL A 17 0.96 4.41 -13.87
N ARG A 18 1.60 4.77 -14.98
CA ARG A 18 1.47 6.09 -15.60
C ARG A 18 1.76 5.97 -17.08
N HIS A 19 0.80 6.35 -17.91
CA HIS A 19 0.83 6.16 -19.35
C HIS A 19 0.42 7.46 -20.07
N PRO A 20 1.33 8.46 -20.17
CA PRO A 20 1.06 9.69 -20.91
C PRO A 20 0.87 9.45 -22.42
N GLU A 21 1.34 8.32 -22.95
CA GLU A 21 1.26 7.97 -24.37
C GLU A 21 -0.15 7.53 -24.84
N SER A 22 -1.09 7.36 -23.93
CA SER A 22 -2.45 6.91 -24.23
C SER A 22 -3.48 7.75 -23.47
N ASP A 23 -4.59 8.07 -24.13
CA ASP A 23 -5.68 8.85 -23.52
C ASP A 23 -6.45 8.06 -22.46
N TYR A 24 -6.39 6.71 -22.51
CA TYR A 24 -7.08 5.85 -21.56
C TYR A 24 -6.29 4.55 -21.31
N VAL A 25 -6.00 4.28 -20.05
CA VAL A 25 -5.40 3.02 -19.59
C VAL A 25 -6.15 2.52 -18.36
N LEU A 26 -6.70 1.30 -18.46
CA LEU A 26 -7.51 0.69 -17.40
C LEU A 26 -6.75 0.58 -16.08
N GLU A 27 -5.46 0.26 -16.14
CA GLU A 27 -4.63 0.05 -14.96
C GLU A 27 -4.34 1.34 -14.16
N GLU A 28 -4.52 2.53 -14.76
CA GLU A 28 -4.45 3.78 -14.00
C GLU A 28 -5.66 3.96 -13.08
N GLU A 29 -6.79 3.33 -13.40
CA GLU A 29 -7.99 3.40 -12.56
C GLU A 29 -7.79 2.76 -11.19
N TRP A 30 -6.81 1.87 -11.01
CA TRP A 30 -6.45 1.34 -9.69
C TRP A 30 -6.09 2.46 -8.71
N LEU A 31 -5.41 3.51 -9.21
CA LEU A 31 -5.11 4.68 -8.39
C LEU A 31 -6.38 5.47 -8.08
N TYR A 32 -7.25 5.67 -9.06
CA TYR A 32 -8.46 6.46 -8.90
C TYR A 32 -9.44 5.80 -7.91
N GLU A 33 -9.62 4.48 -8.04
CA GLU A 33 -10.39 3.66 -7.11
C GLU A 33 -9.79 3.73 -5.70
N ALA A 34 -8.46 3.60 -5.55
CA ALA A 34 -7.81 3.71 -4.24
C ALA A 34 -7.95 5.10 -3.61
N ILE A 35 -7.86 6.17 -4.41
CA ILE A 35 -8.08 7.54 -3.92
C ILE A 35 -9.51 7.69 -3.38
N THR A 36 -10.51 7.36 -4.20
CA THR A 36 -11.94 7.56 -3.87
C THR A 36 -12.40 6.62 -2.75
N GLU A 37 -12.03 5.34 -2.81
CA GLU A 37 -12.58 4.34 -1.89
C GLU A 37 -11.73 4.17 -0.62
N THR A 38 -10.44 4.52 -0.62
CA THR A 38 -9.55 4.29 0.54
C THR A 38 -8.94 5.58 1.10
N TYR A 39 -8.14 6.30 0.31
CA TYR A 39 -7.30 7.36 0.84
C TYR A 39 -8.09 8.58 1.32
N ILE A 40 -9.05 9.05 0.53
CA ILE A 40 -9.95 10.15 0.93
C ILE A 40 -10.81 9.74 2.14
N PRO A 41 -11.48 8.56 2.16
CA PRO A 41 -12.19 8.08 3.34
C PRO A 41 -11.34 7.99 4.60
N LEU A 42 -10.09 7.53 4.52
CA LEU A 42 -9.17 7.51 5.67
C LEU A 42 -8.85 8.93 6.17
N LEU A 43 -8.58 9.88 5.27
CA LEU A 43 -8.38 11.29 5.65
C LEU A 43 -9.61 11.86 6.36
N LYS A 44 -10.83 11.57 5.88
CA LYS A 44 -12.08 11.99 6.54
C LYS A 44 -12.21 11.40 7.94
N VAL A 45 -11.85 10.13 8.13
CA VAL A 45 -11.81 9.51 9.46
C VAL A 45 -10.82 10.23 10.36
N PHE A 46 -9.61 10.51 9.88
CA PHE A 46 -8.57 11.20 10.66
C PHE A 46 -8.98 12.63 11.03
N GLU A 47 -9.58 13.38 10.09
CA GLU A 47 -10.13 14.72 10.34
C GLU A 47 -11.25 14.65 11.40
N GLY A 48 -12.15 13.67 11.29
CA GLY A 48 -13.25 13.45 12.24
C GLY A 48 -12.78 13.10 13.65
N LEU A 49 -11.84 12.15 13.78
CA LEU A 49 -11.26 11.76 15.07
C LEU A 49 -10.58 12.96 15.77
N LYS A 50 -9.82 13.75 15.00
CA LYS A 50 -9.12 14.92 15.52
C LYS A 50 -10.08 16.04 15.93
N ARG A 51 -11.10 16.33 15.10
CA ARG A 51 -12.17 17.29 15.41
C ARG A 51 -12.87 16.94 16.73
N ASP A 52 -13.07 15.65 16.97
CA ASP A 52 -13.78 15.15 18.14
C ASP A 52 -12.85 14.93 19.36
N GLY A 53 -11.60 15.41 19.30
CA GLY A 53 -10.66 15.44 20.41
C GLY A 53 -9.98 14.10 20.75
N ILE A 54 -10.00 13.13 19.83
CA ILE A 54 -9.38 11.82 20.02
C ILE A 54 -7.92 11.87 19.56
N ASP A 55 -6.98 11.64 20.48
CA ASP A 55 -5.55 11.53 20.13
C ASP A 55 -5.23 10.13 19.59
N PHE A 56 -5.69 9.84 18.38
CA PHE A 56 -5.44 8.56 17.73
C PHE A 56 -3.97 8.44 17.30
N LYS A 57 -3.47 7.20 17.29
CA LYS A 57 -2.12 6.84 16.83
C LYS A 57 -2.22 5.65 15.87
N ILE A 58 -1.76 5.84 14.63
CA ILE A 58 -1.70 4.81 13.58
C ILE A 58 -0.41 4.92 12.79
N THR A 59 0.16 3.79 12.36
CA THR A 59 1.29 3.78 11.42
C THR A 59 0.79 3.46 10.02
N MET A 60 1.29 4.14 8.99
CA MET A 60 0.97 3.84 7.59
C MET A 60 2.26 3.88 6.77
N SER A 61 2.50 2.89 5.92
CA SER A 61 3.50 3.07 4.88
C SER A 61 2.87 3.78 3.70
N MET A 62 3.56 4.77 3.13
CA MET A 62 3.24 5.31 1.82
C MET A 62 4.42 5.01 0.90
N THR A 63 4.24 4.04 0.01
CA THR A 63 5.35 3.60 -0.85
C THR A 63 5.77 4.70 -1.82
N PRO A 64 7.07 4.79 -2.17
CA PRO A 64 7.55 5.81 -3.09
C PRO A 64 6.80 5.86 -4.45
N PRO A 65 6.42 4.73 -5.09
CA PRO A 65 5.64 4.76 -6.33
C PRO A 65 4.27 5.41 -6.15
N LEU A 66 3.56 5.05 -5.08
CA LEU A 66 2.25 5.63 -4.76
C LEU A 66 2.37 7.13 -4.53
N VAL A 67 3.34 7.56 -3.71
CA VAL A 67 3.58 8.98 -3.43
C VAL A 67 3.93 9.76 -4.71
N SER A 68 4.75 9.18 -5.61
CA SER A 68 5.05 9.80 -6.90
C SER A 68 3.80 9.94 -7.76
N MET A 69 2.92 8.93 -7.81
CA MET A 69 1.68 8.99 -8.59
C MET A 69 0.65 9.97 -8.03
N LEU A 70 0.47 10.02 -6.70
CA LEU A 70 -0.46 10.93 -6.04
C LEU A 70 -0.09 12.42 -6.24
N ARG A 71 1.17 12.70 -6.58
CA ARG A 71 1.68 14.05 -6.84
C ARG A 71 1.93 14.33 -8.33
N ASP A 72 1.60 13.39 -9.21
CA ASP A 72 1.82 13.55 -10.64
C ASP A 72 0.66 14.35 -11.28
N PRO A 73 0.92 15.52 -11.89
CA PRO A 73 -0.15 16.38 -12.39
C PRO A 73 -1.06 15.73 -13.45
N LEU A 74 -0.51 14.83 -14.28
CA LEU A 74 -1.31 14.12 -15.28
C LEU A 74 -2.32 13.18 -14.61
N LEU A 75 -1.88 12.43 -13.60
CA LEU A 75 -2.75 11.52 -12.87
C LEU A 75 -3.76 12.26 -12.00
N GLN A 76 -3.39 13.43 -11.44
CA GLN A 76 -4.32 14.32 -10.74
C GLN A 76 -5.43 14.84 -11.66
N GLU A 77 -5.08 15.31 -12.86
CA GLU A 77 -6.05 15.76 -13.88
C GLU A 77 -6.99 14.62 -14.31
N ARG A 78 -6.44 13.41 -14.54
CA ARG A 78 -7.24 12.25 -14.92
C ARG A 78 -8.16 11.78 -13.79
N TYR A 79 -7.69 11.82 -12.55
CA TYR A 79 -8.52 11.54 -11.38
C TYR A 79 -9.67 12.55 -11.25
N ASP A 80 -9.39 13.84 -11.45
CA ASP A 80 -10.39 14.91 -11.40
C ASP A 80 -11.54 14.66 -12.40
N ALA A 81 -11.18 14.31 -13.64
CA ALA A 81 -12.12 13.94 -14.69
C ALA A 81 -12.88 12.63 -14.36
N HIS A 82 -12.20 11.64 -13.79
CA HIS A 82 -12.84 10.40 -13.35
C HIS A 82 -13.88 10.67 -12.24
N LEU A 83 -13.55 11.49 -11.25
CA LEU A 83 -14.47 11.86 -10.18
C LEU A 83 -15.70 12.59 -10.74
N ALA A 84 -15.51 13.49 -11.72
CA ALA A 84 -16.62 14.18 -12.39
C ALA A 84 -17.57 13.20 -13.11
N GLN A 85 -17.04 12.14 -13.73
CA GLN A 85 -17.87 11.08 -14.33
C GLN A 85 -18.67 10.30 -13.29
N LEU A 86 -18.10 10.06 -12.11
CA LEU A 86 -18.81 9.40 -11.01
C LEU A 86 -19.93 10.28 -10.44
N GLU A 87 -19.65 11.57 -10.24
CA GLU A 87 -20.65 12.57 -9.82
C GLU A 87 -21.83 12.59 -10.80
N GLU A 88 -21.56 12.75 -12.11
CA GLU A 88 -22.56 12.72 -13.17
C GLU A 88 -23.38 11.41 -13.16
N LEU A 89 -22.73 10.26 -13.10
CA LEU A 89 -23.40 8.96 -13.13
C LEU A 89 -24.31 8.77 -11.91
N THR A 90 -23.92 9.24 -10.73
CA THR A 90 -24.78 9.16 -9.54
C THR A 90 -26.02 10.06 -9.61
N GLU A 91 -25.92 11.24 -10.22
CA GLU A 91 -27.07 12.11 -10.47
C GLU A 91 -28.07 11.42 -11.41
N LEU A 92 -27.58 10.85 -12.52
CA LEU A 92 -28.41 10.08 -13.45
C LEU A 92 -29.07 8.86 -12.79
N GLU A 93 -28.34 8.15 -11.93
CA GLU A 93 -28.90 7.03 -11.18
C GLU A 93 -29.99 7.47 -10.19
N ALA A 94 -29.84 8.62 -9.53
CA ALA A 94 -30.86 9.17 -8.64
C ALA A 94 -32.14 9.54 -9.41
N GLU A 95 -32.00 10.16 -10.59
CA GLU A 95 -33.13 10.50 -11.48
C GLU A 95 -33.81 9.25 -12.04
N ARG A 96 -33.03 8.30 -12.57
CA ARG A 96 -33.52 7.04 -13.13
C ARG A 96 -34.34 6.24 -12.13
N ASN A 97 -33.95 6.28 -10.87
CA ASN A 97 -34.59 5.54 -9.79
C ASN A 97 -35.63 6.36 -9.00
N VAL A 98 -36.18 7.46 -9.55
CA VAL A 98 -37.18 8.31 -8.87
C VAL A 98 -38.40 7.55 -8.34
N HIS A 99 -38.77 6.42 -8.98
CA HIS A 99 -39.88 5.56 -8.57
C HIS A 99 -39.44 4.32 -7.75
N ASN A 100 -38.14 4.13 -7.53
CA ASN A 100 -37.58 3.08 -6.68
C ASN A 100 -36.85 3.72 -5.48
N GLY A 101 -37.58 3.88 -4.38
CA GLY A 101 -37.10 4.63 -3.22
C GLY A 101 -35.78 4.14 -2.62
N HIS A 102 -35.53 2.81 -2.59
CA HIS A 102 -34.29 2.27 -2.01
C HIS A 102 -33.09 2.45 -2.94
N LEU A 103 -33.25 2.22 -4.25
CA LEU A 103 -32.15 2.46 -5.20
C LEU A 103 -31.81 3.94 -5.31
N ARG A 104 -32.81 4.83 -5.28
CA ARG A 104 -32.58 6.27 -5.22
C ARG A 104 -31.82 6.67 -3.95
N TYR A 105 -32.20 6.13 -2.80
CA TYR A 105 -31.47 6.35 -1.54
C TYR A 105 -30.00 5.94 -1.64
N LEU A 106 -29.70 4.80 -2.29
CA LEU A 106 -28.31 4.36 -2.50
C LEU A 106 -27.56 5.25 -3.49
N ALA A 107 -28.20 5.70 -4.57
CA ALA A 107 -27.61 6.65 -5.51
C ALA A 107 -27.29 7.99 -4.82
N GLU A 108 -28.20 8.51 -4.01
CA GLU A 108 -28.00 9.71 -3.19
C GLU A 108 -26.89 9.53 -2.14
N HIS A 109 -26.75 8.33 -1.56
CA HIS A 109 -25.63 7.99 -0.66
C HIS A 109 -24.28 8.10 -1.39
N TYR A 110 -24.17 7.54 -2.61
CA TYR A 110 -22.96 7.66 -3.42
C TYR A 110 -22.68 9.11 -3.87
N ALA A 111 -23.72 9.85 -4.30
CA ALA A 111 -23.58 11.25 -4.68
C ALA A 111 -23.02 12.09 -3.52
N ALA A 112 -23.50 11.85 -2.29
CA ALA A 112 -22.96 12.51 -1.10
C ALA A 112 -21.48 12.15 -0.85
N GLU A 113 -21.10 10.87 -0.99
CA GLU A 113 -19.70 10.47 -0.81
C GLU A 113 -18.76 11.05 -1.86
N PHE A 114 -19.18 11.11 -3.13
CA PHE A 114 -18.37 11.70 -4.20
C PHE A 114 -18.27 13.22 -4.07
N ASN A 115 -19.35 13.91 -3.66
CA ASN A 115 -19.26 15.33 -3.33
C ASN A 115 -18.32 15.59 -2.14
N GLU A 116 -18.37 14.76 -1.09
CA GLU A 116 -17.41 14.88 0.02
C GLU A 116 -15.97 14.59 -0.42
N ALA A 117 -15.79 13.70 -1.41
CA ALA A 117 -14.47 13.45 -1.99
C ALA A 117 -13.96 14.64 -2.81
N ARG A 118 -14.83 15.25 -3.61
CA ARG A 118 -14.58 16.48 -4.36
C ARG A 118 -14.17 17.63 -3.44
N GLU A 119 -14.92 17.86 -2.37
CA GLU A 119 -14.61 18.90 -1.39
C GLU A 119 -13.22 18.71 -0.76
N LEU A 120 -12.84 17.47 -0.43
CA LEU A 120 -11.52 17.18 0.13
C LEU A 120 -10.43 17.35 -0.93
N TRP A 121 -10.67 16.85 -2.14
CA TRP A 121 -9.75 16.96 -3.28
C TRP A 121 -9.41 18.42 -3.58
N GLU A 122 -10.42 19.27 -3.69
CA GLU A 122 -10.25 20.72 -3.92
C GLU A 122 -9.59 21.44 -2.75
N ARG A 123 -9.93 21.06 -1.50
CA ARG A 123 -9.32 21.67 -0.29
C ARG A 123 -7.80 21.52 -0.25
N TYR A 124 -7.28 20.40 -0.75
CA TYR A 124 -5.85 20.13 -0.79
C TYR A 124 -5.24 20.34 -2.18
N ASP A 125 -5.96 20.96 -3.13
CA ASP A 125 -5.49 21.21 -4.51
C ASP A 125 -4.94 19.93 -5.18
N GLY A 126 -5.61 18.80 -4.95
CA GLY A 126 -5.19 17.47 -5.41
C GLY A 126 -3.98 16.85 -4.69
N ASP A 127 -3.34 17.53 -3.74
CA ASP A 127 -2.17 17.02 -3.01
C ASP A 127 -2.55 16.27 -1.72
N LEU A 128 -3.03 15.03 -1.89
CA LEU A 128 -3.36 14.16 -0.77
C LEU A 128 -2.14 13.76 0.08
N VAL A 129 -0.92 13.84 -0.47
CA VAL A 129 0.30 13.55 0.30
C VAL A 129 0.50 14.62 1.37
N THR A 130 0.29 15.89 1.02
CA THR A 130 0.25 16.99 2.00
C THR A 130 -0.87 16.80 3.02
N ALA A 131 -2.04 16.31 2.59
CA ALA A 131 -3.16 16.00 3.49
C ALA A 131 -2.80 14.93 4.53
N PHE A 132 -2.06 13.86 4.18
CA PHE A 132 -1.57 12.88 5.17
C PHE A 132 -0.45 13.44 6.05
N LYS A 133 0.47 14.24 5.46
CA LYS A 133 1.61 14.84 6.17
C LYS A 133 1.19 15.66 7.38
N GLN A 134 0.05 16.36 7.34
CA GLN A 134 -0.43 17.13 8.50
C GLN A 134 -0.68 16.26 9.76
N PHE A 135 -1.12 15.00 9.57
CA PHE A 135 -1.33 14.05 10.67
C PHE A 135 0.00 13.49 11.17
N GLN A 136 1.00 13.44 10.30
CA GLN A 136 2.37 13.17 10.69
C GLN A 136 2.97 14.30 11.55
N ASP A 137 2.74 15.55 11.16
CA ASP A 137 3.24 16.71 11.88
C ASP A 137 2.54 16.90 13.24
N THR A 138 1.33 16.35 13.40
CA THR A 138 0.61 16.30 14.69
C THR A 138 0.79 15.01 15.49
N ASN A 139 1.71 14.13 15.05
CA ASN A 139 2.01 12.84 15.69
C ASN A 139 0.79 11.91 15.84
N ASN A 140 -0.26 12.10 15.03
CA ASN A 140 -1.42 11.19 14.96
C ASN A 140 -1.19 10.03 13.97
N LEU A 141 -0.38 10.28 12.94
CA LEU A 141 0.02 9.31 11.93
C LEU A 141 1.54 9.17 11.89
N GLU A 142 2.08 7.96 11.95
CA GLU A 142 3.49 7.71 11.59
C GLU A 142 3.56 7.21 10.15
N ILE A 143 4.08 8.03 9.24
CA ILE A 143 4.32 7.61 7.85
C ILE A 143 5.69 6.91 7.76
N ILE A 144 5.75 5.68 7.28
CA ILE A 144 7.00 4.94 7.02
C ILE A 144 7.26 4.77 5.52
N THR A 145 8.51 4.55 5.14
CA THR A 145 8.90 4.29 3.75
C THR A 145 8.82 2.79 3.41
N CYS A 146 9.23 2.43 2.20
CA CYS A 146 9.33 1.07 1.68
C CYS A 146 10.61 0.92 0.82
N GLY A 147 10.78 -0.18 0.08
CA GLY A 147 11.70 -0.20 -1.05
C GLY A 147 11.22 0.74 -2.17
N ALA A 148 12.15 1.37 -2.89
CA ALA A 148 11.88 2.40 -3.91
C ALA A 148 10.75 2.02 -4.86
N THR A 149 10.74 0.80 -5.37
CA THR A 149 9.66 0.31 -6.24
C THR A 149 9.04 -0.96 -5.72
N HIS A 150 9.03 -1.13 -4.39
CA HIS A 150 8.56 -2.35 -3.75
C HIS A 150 9.29 -3.61 -4.27
N GLY A 151 10.60 -3.50 -4.50
CA GLY A 151 11.42 -4.60 -5.02
C GLY A 151 11.57 -5.75 -4.02
N TYR A 152 11.48 -7.01 -4.48
CA TYR A 152 11.49 -8.16 -3.58
C TYR A 152 12.90 -8.54 -3.10
N PHE A 153 13.33 -7.96 -1.98
CA PHE A 153 14.72 -7.98 -1.49
C PHE A 153 15.39 -9.37 -1.43
N PRO A 154 14.75 -10.44 -0.93
CA PRO A 154 15.42 -11.75 -0.86
C PRO A 154 15.89 -12.30 -2.20
N LEU A 155 15.20 -11.97 -3.30
CA LEU A 155 15.55 -12.43 -4.64
C LEU A 155 16.57 -11.52 -5.34
N MET A 156 16.91 -10.39 -4.71
CA MET A 156 17.95 -9.45 -5.13
C MET A 156 19.25 -9.62 -4.33
N LYS A 157 19.27 -10.48 -3.30
CA LYS A 157 20.37 -10.65 -2.34
C LYS A 157 21.76 -10.84 -2.97
N MET A 158 21.86 -11.47 -4.15
CA MET A 158 23.13 -11.65 -4.85
C MET A 158 23.75 -10.34 -5.37
N TYR A 159 22.94 -9.29 -5.47
CA TYR A 159 23.33 -7.95 -5.92
C TYR A 159 23.01 -6.92 -4.83
N PRO A 160 23.80 -6.87 -3.74
CA PRO A 160 23.53 -6.01 -2.59
C PRO A 160 23.40 -4.53 -2.96
N GLN A 161 24.07 -4.06 -4.02
CA GLN A 161 23.95 -2.70 -4.54
C GLN A 161 22.55 -2.39 -5.04
N ALA A 162 21.84 -3.38 -5.61
CA ALA A 162 20.46 -3.20 -6.05
C ALA A 162 19.49 -3.11 -4.86
N VAL A 163 19.72 -3.89 -3.79
CA VAL A 163 18.96 -3.78 -2.53
C VAL A 163 19.24 -2.44 -1.86
N TRP A 164 20.51 -2.01 -1.81
CA TRP A 164 20.91 -0.70 -1.30
C TRP A 164 20.23 0.43 -2.09
N ALA A 165 20.22 0.36 -3.42
CA ALA A 165 19.53 1.34 -4.26
C ALA A 165 18.04 1.44 -3.95
N GLN A 166 17.35 0.31 -3.75
CA GLN A 166 15.95 0.30 -3.33
C GLN A 166 15.74 1.02 -1.98
N ILE A 167 16.64 0.84 -1.01
CA ILE A 167 16.52 1.45 0.32
C ILE A 167 16.86 2.95 0.28
N GLN A 168 18.01 3.30 -0.31
CA GLN A 168 18.54 4.65 -0.28
C GLN A 168 17.68 5.61 -1.10
N VAL A 169 17.27 5.23 -2.32
CA VAL A 169 16.38 6.07 -3.15
C VAL A 169 15.04 6.29 -2.46
N ALA A 170 14.51 5.29 -1.76
CA ALA A 170 13.26 5.44 -1.01
C ALA A 170 13.40 6.37 0.20
N CYS A 171 14.54 6.37 0.88
CA CYS A 171 14.81 7.28 2.00
C CYS A 171 14.96 8.72 1.51
N GLU A 172 15.71 8.94 0.43
CA GLU A 172 15.88 10.25 -0.20
C GLU A 172 14.56 10.81 -0.71
N HIS A 173 13.77 10.01 -1.44
CA HIS A 173 12.45 10.40 -1.91
C HIS A 173 11.48 10.73 -0.76
N TYR A 174 11.52 9.95 0.32
CA TYR A 174 10.75 10.22 1.52
C TYR A 174 11.13 11.57 2.14
N GLU A 175 12.43 11.84 2.31
CA GLU A 175 12.91 13.08 2.92
C GLU A 175 12.54 14.32 2.08
N GLN A 176 12.67 14.21 0.75
CA GLN A 176 12.22 15.25 -0.19
C GLN A 176 10.72 15.52 -0.09
N THR A 177 9.91 14.49 0.18
CA THR A 177 8.45 14.60 0.23
C THR A 177 7.95 15.09 1.59
N PHE A 178 8.44 14.52 2.69
CA PHE A 178 7.91 14.75 4.03
C PHE A 178 8.77 15.71 4.87
N GLY A 179 9.93 16.13 4.36
CA GLY A 179 10.82 17.10 5.00
C GLY A 179 11.61 16.56 6.20
N LYS A 180 11.64 15.24 6.38
CA LYS A 180 12.37 14.54 7.44
C LYS A 180 12.73 13.12 6.99
N ALA A 181 13.80 12.54 7.53
CA ALA A 181 14.17 11.16 7.24
C ALA A 181 13.14 10.15 7.83
N PRO A 182 12.86 9.03 7.14
CA PRO A 182 11.97 8.00 7.67
C PRO A 182 12.62 7.25 8.84
N ARG A 183 11.83 6.91 9.86
CA ARG A 183 12.31 6.10 11.01
C ARG A 183 12.10 4.61 10.79
N GLY A 184 11.04 4.25 10.10
CA GLY A 184 10.66 2.86 9.84
C GLY A 184 10.59 2.55 8.36
N ILE A 185 10.65 1.27 8.04
CA ILE A 185 10.44 0.75 6.68
C ILE A 185 9.47 -0.43 6.72
N TRP A 186 8.52 -0.42 5.79
CA TRP A 186 7.84 -1.64 5.38
C TRP A 186 8.76 -2.38 4.41
N LEU A 187 9.28 -3.55 4.77
CA LEU A 187 10.00 -4.36 3.79
C LEU A 187 8.99 -4.83 2.74
N PRO A 188 9.29 -4.73 1.43
CA PRO A 188 8.37 -5.21 0.41
C PRO A 188 7.92 -6.63 0.73
N GLU A 189 6.60 -6.81 0.90
CA GLU A 189 5.98 -8.10 1.27
C GLU A 189 6.40 -8.67 2.64
N CYS A 190 6.85 -7.81 3.56
CA CYS A 190 7.53 -8.22 4.80
C CYS A 190 8.68 -9.22 4.53
N ALA A 191 9.26 -9.19 3.32
CA ALA A 191 10.19 -10.19 2.82
C ALA A 191 11.60 -9.94 3.37
N TYR A 192 11.90 -10.60 4.47
CA TYR A 192 13.17 -10.46 5.18
C TYR A 192 14.16 -11.57 4.79
N TYR A 193 15.44 -11.20 4.72
CA TYR A 193 16.56 -12.14 4.70
C TYR A 193 17.68 -11.63 5.64
N GLU A 194 18.43 -12.54 6.26
CA GLU A 194 19.54 -12.20 7.16
C GLU A 194 20.65 -11.42 6.44
N GLY A 195 20.98 -10.25 6.96
CA GLY A 195 21.98 -9.31 6.46
C GLY A 195 21.42 -7.98 5.95
N VAL A 196 20.12 -7.91 5.64
CA VAL A 196 19.49 -6.65 5.16
C VAL A 196 19.49 -5.57 6.24
N GLU A 197 19.42 -5.96 7.52
CA GLU A 197 19.38 -5.08 8.69
C GLU A 197 20.60 -4.16 8.80
N ARG A 198 21.74 -4.51 8.18
CA ARG A 198 22.91 -3.64 8.13
C ARG A 198 22.68 -2.48 7.18
N MET A 199 22.16 -2.75 5.99
CA MET A 199 21.78 -1.71 5.03
C MET A 199 20.70 -0.79 5.62
N LEU A 200 19.71 -1.36 6.33
CA LEU A 200 18.69 -0.54 7.00
C LEU A 200 19.32 0.39 8.04
N ALA A 201 20.24 -0.11 8.86
CA ALA A 201 20.94 0.69 9.87
C ALA A 201 21.79 1.81 9.23
N ASP A 202 22.53 1.48 8.17
CA ASP A 202 23.40 2.42 7.46
C ASP A 202 22.58 3.53 6.75
N ALA A 203 21.35 3.22 6.31
CA ALA A 203 20.40 4.21 5.78
C ALA A 203 19.67 5.02 6.89
N GLY A 204 19.96 4.78 8.16
CA GLY A 204 19.36 5.50 9.29
C GLY A 204 18.00 4.98 9.76
N LEU A 205 17.48 3.90 9.17
CA LEU A 205 16.23 3.27 9.58
C LEU A 205 16.40 2.59 10.94
N ARG A 206 15.33 2.59 11.75
CA ARG A 206 15.32 2.15 13.15
C ARG A 206 14.46 0.92 13.39
N TYR A 207 13.49 0.65 12.52
CA TYR A 207 12.70 -0.57 12.60
C TYR A 207 12.12 -1.00 11.26
N PHE A 208 11.73 -2.26 11.18
CA PHE A 208 10.98 -2.83 10.07
C PHE A 208 9.92 -3.82 10.55
N LEU A 209 8.99 -4.16 9.65
CA LEU A 209 7.98 -5.20 9.86
C LEU A 209 8.37 -6.50 9.14
N THR A 210 8.05 -7.62 9.76
CA THR A 210 8.25 -8.97 9.22
C THR A 210 7.08 -9.88 9.61
N ASP A 211 6.97 -11.05 8.99
CA ASP A 211 5.93 -12.01 9.38
C ASP A 211 6.18 -12.56 10.79
N GLY A 212 5.10 -12.96 11.47
CA GLY A 212 5.18 -13.51 12.82
C GLY A 212 6.15 -14.69 12.93
N HIS A 213 6.22 -15.57 11.93
CA HIS A 213 7.18 -16.70 11.99
C HIS A 213 8.65 -16.26 11.85
N GLY A 214 8.91 -15.12 11.20
CA GLY A 214 10.25 -14.51 11.14
C GLY A 214 10.79 -14.18 12.54
N ILE A 215 9.91 -13.76 13.45
CA ILE A 215 10.23 -13.55 14.87
C ILE A 215 10.23 -14.87 15.65
N LEU A 216 9.18 -15.69 15.53
CA LEU A 216 9.04 -16.92 16.33
C LEU A 216 10.20 -17.90 16.14
N TYR A 217 10.80 -17.93 14.95
CA TYR A 217 11.96 -18.77 14.63
C TYR A 217 13.32 -18.03 14.72
N ALA A 218 13.34 -16.80 15.25
CA ALA A 218 14.58 -16.05 15.43
C ALA A 218 15.55 -16.74 16.41
N ARG A 219 16.84 -16.38 16.34
CA ARG A 219 17.92 -16.98 17.14
C ARG A 219 18.69 -15.92 17.94
N PRO A 220 18.83 -16.05 19.27
CA PRO A 220 18.13 -17.02 20.14
C PRO A 220 16.61 -16.82 20.08
N ARG A 221 15.83 -17.84 20.50
CA ARG A 221 14.37 -17.77 20.46
C ARG A 221 13.87 -16.56 21.26
N PRO A 222 13.00 -15.69 20.71
CA PRO A 222 12.45 -14.57 21.44
C PRO A 222 11.60 -15.02 22.61
N ARG A 223 11.87 -14.47 23.80
CA ARG A 223 11.18 -14.82 25.05
C ARG A 223 9.68 -14.51 25.01
N PHE A 224 9.31 -13.45 24.30
CA PHE A 224 7.94 -12.92 24.27
C PHE A 224 7.22 -13.11 22.92
N GLY A 225 7.75 -13.99 22.06
CA GLY A 225 7.17 -14.22 20.73
C GLY A 225 7.11 -12.93 19.91
N THR A 226 5.98 -12.70 19.24
CA THR A 226 5.69 -11.50 18.43
C THR A 226 5.19 -10.31 19.24
N TYR A 227 4.97 -10.47 20.55
CA TYR A 227 4.33 -9.47 21.42
C TYR A 227 5.31 -8.48 22.06
N ALA A 228 6.59 -8.57 21.69
CA ALA A 228 7.60 -7.55 21.86
C ALA A 228 8.52 -7.58 20.63
N PRO A 229 8.98 -6.42 20.13
CA PRO A 229 9.97 -6.42 19.06
C PRO A 229 11.29 -7.03 19.56
N ILE A 230 12.11 -7.45 18.61
CA ILE A 230 13.51 -7.82 18.85
C ILE A 230 14.42 -6.77 18.24
N PHE A 231 15.61 -6.60 18.79
CA PHE A 231 16.69 -5.88 18.11
C PHE A 231 17.56 -6.86 17.33
N THR A 232 17.94 -6.48 16.12
CA THR A 232 19.05 -7.13 15.41
C THR A 232 20.38 -6.73 16.04
N GLU A 233 21.47 -7.40 15.65
CA GLU A 233 22.83 -7.03 16.08
C GLU A 233 23.23 -5.62 15.64
N THR A 234 22.59 -5.09 14.58
CA THR A 234 22.78 -3.73 14.09
C THR A 234 21.97 -2.68 14.85
N GLY A 235 21.11 -3.10 15.78
CA GLY A 235 20.24 -2.23 16.59
C GLY A 235 18.93 -1.82 15.91
N VAL A 236 18.62 -2.37 14.73
CA VAL A 236 17.34 -2.16 14.05
C VAL A 236 16.28 -3.07 14.69
N ALA A 237 15.11 -2.55 15.01
CA ALA A 237 14.03 -3.34 15.59
C ALA A 237 13.25 -4.10 14.51
N ALA A 238 12.87 -5.35 14.80
CA ALA A 238 11.96 -6.13 13.97
C ALA A 238 10.63 -6.35 14.72
N PHE A 239 9.53 -5.90 14.13
CA PHE A 239 8.17 -6.16 14.60
C PHE A 239 7.56 -7.32 13.83
N GLY A 240 7.00 -8.29 14.55
CA GLY A 240 6.29 -9.42 13.95
C GLY A 240 4.79 -9.17 13.92
N ARG A 241 4.15 -9.53 12.80
CA ARG A 241 2.70 -9.55 12.67
C ARG A 241 2.04 -10.46 13.73
N ASP A 242 0.98 -9.97 14.36
CA ASP A 242 0.12 -10.79 15.23
C ASP A 242 -0.86 -11.65 14.41
N HIS A 243 -0.91 -12.94 14.71
CA HIS A 243 -1.73 -13.90 13.97
C HIS A 243 -3.24 -13.75 14.26
N GLU A 244 -3.60 -13.49 15.52
CA GLU A 244 -5.00 -13.42 15.96
C GLU A 244 -5.73 -12.23 15.33
N SER A 245 -5.14 -11.04 15.38
CA SER A 245 -5.69 -9.84 14.74
C SER A 245 -5.72 -9.95 13.22
N SER A 246 -4.74 -10.64 12.62
CA SER A 246 -4.73 -10.88 11.18
C SER A 246 -5.92 -11.73 10.75
N GLN A 247 -6.17 -12.87 11.41
CA GLN A 247 -7.25 -13.78 11.05
C GLN A 247 -8.64 -13.14 11.10
N GLN A 248 -8.89 -12.29 12.12
CA GLN A 248 -10.18 -11.62 12.33
C GLN A 248 -10.56 -10.63 11.23
N VAL A 249 -9.59 -10.09 10.51
CA VAL A 249 -9.82 -9.05 9.50
C VAL A 249 -9.55 -9.58 8.09
N TRP A 250 -8.45 -10.31 7.88
CA TRP A 250 -8.05 -10.78 6.54
C TRP A 250 -8.84 -11.98 6.00
N SER A 251 -9.48 -12.77 6.86
CA SER A 251 -10.16 -13.96 6.37
C SER A 251 -11.48 -13.61 5.69
N SER A 252 -11.62 -13.96 4.41
CA SER A 252 -12.91 -13.90 3.72
C SER A 252 -13.93 -14.92 4.25
N GLU A 253 -13.46 -15.97 4.95
CA GLU A 253 -14.28 -17.04 5.51
C GLU A 253 -14.61 -16.87 7.00
N VAL A 254 -13.82 -16.17 7.79
CA VAL A 254 -14.12 -15.98 9.22
C VAL A 254 -13.95 -14.54 9.70
N GLY A 255 -13.43 -13.66 8.85
CA GLY A 255 -13.16 -12.28 9.18
C GLY A 255 -14.34 -11.37 8.93
N TYR A 256 -14.25 -10.17 9.49
CA TYR A 256 -15.30 -9.15 9.43
C TYR A 256 -15.75 -8.78 8.01
N PRO A 257 -14.87 -8.62 6.99
CA PRO A 257 -15.28 -8.20 5.65
C PRO A 257 -16.31 -9.11 4.97
N GLY A 258 -16.42 -10.37 5.38
CA GLY A 258 -17.38 -11.33 4.84
C GLY A 258 -18.80 -11.24 5.42
N ALA A 259 -19.14 -10.19 6.17
CA ALA A 259 -20.46 -10.02 6.78
C ALA A 259 -21.56 -9.89 5.73
N ALA A 260 -22.74 -10.45 6.01
CA ALA A 260 -23.87 -10.41 5.07
C ALA A 260 -24.39 -8.99 4.80
N GLU A 261 -24.17 -8.07 5.75
CA GLU A 261 -24.60 -6.68 5.72
C GLU A 261 -23.72 -5.80 4.83
N TYR A 262 -22.48 -6.18 4.59
CA TYR A 262 -21.49 -5.37 3.88
C TYR A 262 -21.64 -5.40 2.36
N ARG A 263 -21.17 -4.33 1.71
CA ARG A 263 -21.22 -4.12 0.26
C ARG A 263 -20.55 -5.28 -0.49
N GLU A 264 -21.24 -5.81 -1.50
CA GLU A 264 -20.71 -6.83 -2.40
C GLU A 264 -19.76 -6.21 -3.42
N PHE A 265 -18.49 -6.62 -3.38
CA PHE A 265 -17.45 -6.06 -4.24
C PHE A 265 -17.66 -6.41 -5.72
N TYR A 266 -18.18 -7.61 -6.02
CA TYR A 266 -18.25 -8.15 -7.38
C TYR A 266 -19.53 -7.83 -8.14
N LYS A 267 -20.42 -7.00 -7.57
CA LYS A 267 -21.71 -6.64 -8.18
C LYS A 267 -21.82 -5.13 -8.35
N ASP A 268 -21.55 -4.68 -9.57
CA ASP A 268 -21.32 -3.28 -9.91
C ASP A 268 -22.21 -2.85 -11.10
N LEU A 269 -22.66 -1.59 -11.07
CA LEU A 269 -23.52 -0.98 -12.07
C LEU A 269 -22.97 -1.12 -13.50
N GLY A 270 -21.65 -1.09 -13.67
CA GLY A 270 -20.95 -1.29 -14.95
C GLY A 270 -21.26 -2.64 -15.62
N TRP A 271 -21.65 -3.65 -14.84
CA TRP A 271 -22.06 -4.97 -15.34
C TRP A 271 -23.58 -5.13 -15.44
N GLU A 272 -24.34 -4.47 -14.57
CA GLU A 272 -25.79 -4.68 -14.43
C GLU A 272 -26.64 -3.75 -15.31
N ALA A 273 -26.21 -2.50 -15.49
CA ALA A 273 -26.99 -1.52 -16.21
C ALA A 273 -27.13 -1.85 -17.71
N GLU A 274 -28.23 -1.38 -18.31
CA GLU A 274 -28.43 -1.43 -19.76
C GLU A 274 -27.22 -0.87 -20.52
N TYR A 275 -26.83 -1.56 -21.59
CA TYR A 275 -25.55 -1.29 -22.25
C TYR A 275 -25.45 0.13 -22.81
N GLU A 276 -26.46 0.60 -23.54
CA GLU A 276 -26.42 1.95 -24.13
C GLU A 276 -26.39 3.07 -23.08
N TYR A 277 -26.98 2.83 -21.90
CA TYR A 277 -26.94 3.78 -20.78
C TYR A 277 -25.55 3.86 -20.15
N ILE A 278 -24.92 2.72 -19.89
CA ILE A 278 -23.65 2.68 -19.15
C ILE A 278 -22.43 2.86 -20.04
N LYS A 279 -22.61 2.74 -21.37
CA LYS A 279 -21.56 2.84 -22.39
C LYS A 279 -20.62 4.04 -22.22
N PRO A 280 -21.07 5.26 -21.84
CA PRO A 280 -20.18 6.40 -21.64
C PRO A 280 -19.22 6.26 -20.44
N TYR A 281 -19.53 5.39 -19.48
CA TYR A 281 -18.82 5.25 -18.21
C TYR A 281 -18.00 3.94 -18.10
N ILE A 282 -18.01 3.12 -19.16
CA ILE A 282 -17.20 1.90 -19.27
C ILE A 282 -15.99 2.15 -20.19
N MET A 283 -15.25 1.09 -20.56
CA MET A 283 -14.07 1.24 -21.39
C MET A 283 -14.42 1.87 -22.75
N PRO A 284 -13.57 2.75 -23.33
CA PRO A 284 -13.83 3.39 -24.63
C PRO A 284 -14.05 2.42 -25.80
N ASN A 285 -13.55 1.20 -25.69
CA ASN A 285 -13.75 0.13 -26.67
C ASN A 285 -15.11 -0.61 -26.50
N GLY A 286 -15.95 -0.19 -25.56
CA GLY A 286 -17.25 -0.78 -25.24
C GLY A 286 -17.21 -1.99 -24.30
N GLN A 287 -16.04 -2.40 -23.81
CA GLN A 287 -15.96 -3.47 -22.81
C GLN A 287 -16.45 -2.95 -21.45
N ARG A 288 -17.28 -3.76 -20.77
CA ARG A 288 -17.75 -3.46 -19.42
C ARG A 288 -16.59 -3.56 -18.43
N LYS A 289 -16.66 -2.72 -17.40
CA LYS A 289 -15.76 -2.66 -16.26
C LYS A 289 -16.55 -2.27 -15.01
N ASN A 290 -15.91 -2.30 -13.85
CA ASN A 290 -16.49 -1.70 -12.65
C ASN A 290 -16.54 -0.17 -12.80
N THR A 291 -17.59 0.43 -12.25
CA THR A 291 -17.78 1.88 -12.14
C THR A 291 -17.46 2.37 -10.73
N GLY A 292 -17.49 1.52 -9.71
CA GLY A 292 -17.38 1.90 -8.30
C GLY A 292 -18.75 2.05 -7.60
N ILE A 293 -19.83 2.13 -8.38
CA ILE A 293 -21.21 2.20 -7.86
C ILE A 293 -21.78 0.78 -7.74
N LYS A 294 -22.00 0.33 -6.51
CA LYS A 294 -22.34 -1.06 -6.16
C LYS A 294 -23.51 -1.07 -5.17
N TYR A 295 -24.69 -1.51 -5.62
CA TYR A 295 -25.92 -1.40 -4.83
C TYR A 295 -26.29 -2.63 -4.00
N HIS A 296 -25.44 -3.65 -3.99
CA HIS A 296 -25.77 -4.94 -3.40
C HIS A 296 -24.87 -5.24 -2.22
N LYS A 297 -25.38 -6.07 -1.30
CA LYS A 297 -24.62 -6.59 -0.16
C LYS A 297 -24.29 -8.05 -0.32
N ILE A 298 -23.29 -8.53 0.42
CA ILE A 298 -22.83 -9.91 0.40
C ILE A 298 -23.99 -10.89 0.66
N THR A 299 -24.96 -10.53 1.51
CA THR A 299 -26.23 -11.23 1.79
C THR A 299 -26.07 -12.59 2.48
N GLY A 300 -25.14 -13.42 2.04
CA GLY A 300 -24.89 -14.75 2.55
C GLY A 300 -23.85 -15.48 1.71
N ARG A 301 -23.31 -16.58 2.27
CA ARG A 301 -22.28 -17.38 1.61
C ARG A 301 -22.88 -18.33 0.59
N GLY A 302 -22.14 -18.59 -0.48
CA GLY A 302 -22.53 -19.53 -1.53
C GLY A 302 -23.71 -19.09 -2.40
N LEU A 303 -24.18 -17.85 -2.24
CA LEU A 303 -25.22 -17.25 -3.07
C LEU A 303 -24.63 -16.73 -4.38
N GLY A 304 -25.36 -16.91 -5.49
CA GLY A 304 -25.00 -16.32 -6.77
C GLY A 304 -25.22 -14.80 -6.76
N LEU A 305 -24.60 -14.09 -7.71
CA LEU A 305 -24.73 -12.62 -7.81
C LEU A 305 -26.19 -12.17 -8.03
N SER A 306 -27.02 -13.00 -8.68
CA SER A 306 -28.45 -12.75 -8.86
C SER A 306 -29.24 -12.70 -7.56
N ASP A 307 -28.79 -13.43 -6.54
CA ASP A 307 -29.52 -13.63 -5.28
C ASP A 307 -29.10 -12.64 -4.18
N LYS A 308 -28.14 -11.76 -4.50
CA LYS A 308 -27.66 -10.71 -3.60
C LYS A 308 -28.76 -9.66 -3.41
N ALA A 309 -29.08 -9.37 -2.16
CA ALA A 309 -30.03 -8.34 -1.78
C ALA A 309 -29.41 -6.94 -1.89
N LEU A 310 -30.25 -5.92 -1.87
CA LEU A 310 -29.81 -4.53 -1.86
C LEU A 310 -29.05 -4.21 -0.56
N TYR A 311 -28.01 -3.40 -0.73
CA TYR A 311 -27.20 -2.85 0.35
C TYR A 311 -27.98 -1.82 1.16
N ASP A 312 -27.63 -1.65 2.43
CA ASP A 312 -28.20 -0.62 3.29
C ASP A 312 -27.09 -0.03 4.17
N PRO A 313 -26.61 1.19 3.87
CA PRO A 313 -25.56 1.86 4.61
C PRO A 313 -25.82 1.96 6.12
N TYR A 314 -27.08 2.04 6.57
CA TYR A 314 -27.40 2.12 8.00
C TYR A 314 -27.01 0.82 8.70
N TRP A 315 -27.49 -0.34 8.21
CA TRP A 315 -27.19 -1.63 8.83
C TRP A 315 -25.72 -2.01 8.72
N ALA A 316 -25.08 -1.62 7.62
CA ALA A 316 -23.65 -1.83 7.42
C ALA A 316 -22.81 -1.00 8.42
N ARG A 317 -23.18 0.25 8.70
CA ARG A 317 -22.55 1.06 9.76
C ARG A 317 -22.72 0.44 11.15
N GLU A 318 -23.92 -0.03 11.48
CA GLU A 318 -24.15 -0.73 12.77
C GLU A 318 -23.28 -1.99 12.88
N LYS A 319 -23.16 -2.75 11.77
CA LYS A 319 -22.30 -3.94 11.74
C LYS A 319 -20.82 -3.60 11.89
N ALA A 320 -20.35 -2.53 11.27
CA ALA A 320 -18.98 -2.03 11.45
C ALA A 320 -18.71 -1.61 12.90
N ALA A 321 -19.67 -0.98 13.58
CA ALA A 321 -19.56 -0.64 14.99
C ALA A 321 -19.51 -1.89 15.89
N GLU A 322 -20.32 -2.91 15.60
CA GLU A 322 -20.29 -4.20 16.30
C GLU A 322 -18.93 -4.90 16.13
N HIS A 323 -18.42 -4.95 14.89
CA HIS A 323 -17.12 -5.56 14.60
C HIS A 323 -15.95 -4.80 15.23
N ALA A 324 -16.00 -3.47 15.25
CA ALA A 324 -15.00 -2.65 15.95
C ALA A 324 -15.01 -2.91 17.47
N ALA A 325 -16.20 -3.03 18.09
CA ALA A 325 -16.33 -3.40 19.49
C ALA A 325 -15.77 -4.81 19.77
N ASN A 326 -16.05 -5.77 18.88
CA ASN A 326 -15.51 -7.12 18.99
C ASN A 326 -13.98 -7.14 18.89
N PHE A 327 -13.40 -6.43 17.92
CA PHE A 327 -11.95 -6.33 17.79
C PHE A 327 -11.31 -5.71 19.03
N MET A 328 -11.84 -4.58 19.51
CA MET A 328 -11.39 -3.93 20.76
C MET A 328 -11.42 -4.93 21.93
N TYR A 329 -12.57 -5.58 22.17
CA TYR A 329 -12.74 -6.54 23.26
C TYR A 329 -11.69 -7.66 23.18
N ASN A 330 -11.47 -8.23 22.00
CA ASN A 330 -10.47 -9.29 21.82
C ASN A 330 -9.05 -8.79 22.10
N ARG A 331 -8.70 -7.57 21.69
CA ARG A 331 -7.39 -6.97 22.00
C ARG A 331 -7.23 -6.66 23.49
N GLU A 332 -8.30 -6.29 24.20
CA GLU A 332 -8.26 -6.17 25.67
C GLU A 332 -7.97 -7.51 26.34
N GLN A 333 -8.68 -8.58 25.97
CA GLN A 333 -8.46 -9.91 26.53
C GLN A 333 -7.05 -10.41 26.22
N GLN A 334 -6.59 -10.21 24.98
CA GLN A 334 -5.24 -10.58 24.54
C GLN A 334 -4.17 -9.82 25.33
N ALA A 335 -4.31 -8.49 25.47
CA ALA A 335 -3.37 -7.66 26.22
C ALA A 335 -3.32 -8.05 27.71
N ALA A 336 -4.47 -8.28 28.34
CA ALA A 336 -4.55 -8.68 29.75
C ALA A 336 -3.90 -10.06 29.99
N HIS A 337 -4.18 -11.03 29.12
CA HIS A 337 -3.59 -12.37 29.17
C HIS A 337 -2.06 -12.31 29.03
N LEU A 338 -1.59 -11.62 27.98
CA LEU A 338 -0.17 -11.47 27.69
C LEU A 338 0.57 -10.72 28.80
N TYR A 339 0.00 -9.65 29.35
CA TYR A 339 0.59 -8.92 30.47
C TYR A 339 0.83 -9.81 31.69
N GLY A 340 -0.14 -10.69 32.01
CA GLY A 340 -0.02 -11.64 33.12
C GLY A 340 1.14 -12.63 32.97
N ILE A 341 1.48 -13.00 31.72
CA ILE A 341 2.56 -13.96 31.41
C ILE A 341 3.90 -13.24 31.23
N MET A 342 3.90 -12.10 30.53
CA MET A 342 5.10 -11.36 30.16
C MET A 342 5.66 -10.54 31.31
N GLN A 343 4.81 -10.14 32.26
CA GLN A 343 5.13 -9.19 33.34
C GLN A 343 5.68 -7.84 32.83
N ARG A 344 5.37 -7.52 31.57
CA ARG A 344 5.62 -6.24 30.91
C ARG A 344 4.49 -5.97 29.91
N PRO A 345 4.23 -4.71 29.53
CA PRO A 345 3.25 -4.41 28.50
C PRO A 345 3.58 -5.08 27.16
N PRO A 346 2.68 -5.93 26.60
CA PRO A 346 2.80 -6.44 25.25
C PRO A 346 2.50 -5.34 24.22
N VAL A 347 2.99 -5.52 23.01
CA VAL A 347 2.51 -4.79 21.82
C VAL A 347 1.90 -5.77 20.83
N ILE A 348 0.66 -5.53 20.44
CA ILE A 348 -0.05 -6.29 19.41
C ILE A 348 0.04 -5.49 18.11
N VAL A 349 0.81 -5.99 17.15
CA VAL A 349 1.01 -5.33 15.86
C VAL A 349 0.07 -5.94 14.82
N SER A 350 -0.84 -5.11 14.31
CA SER A 350 -1.90 -5.51 13.39
C SER A 350 -1.70 -4.81 12.03
N PRO A 351 -0.87 -5.38 11.14
CA PRO A 351 -0.63 -4.85 9.81
C PRO A 351 -1.62 -5.37 8.75
N TYR A 352 -2.07 -4.48 7.88
CA TYR A 352 -3.03 -4.75 6.80
C TYR A 352 -2.68 -3.91 5.57
N ASP A 353 -3.08 -4.36 4.38
CA ASP A 353 -3.07 -3.48 3.20
C ASP A 353 -4.06 -2.33 3.42
N ALA A 354 -3.69 -1.11 3.03
CA ALA A 354 -4.53 0.06 3.24
C ALA A 354 -5.84 -0.06 2.44
N GLU A 355 -5.73 -0.56 1.20
CA GLU A 355 -6.82 -0.76 0.25
C GLU A 355 -7.82 -1.84 0.72
N LEU A 356 -7.49 -2.60 1.77
CA LEU A 356 -8.49 -3.41 2.45
C LEU A 356 -9.61 -2.50 3.01
N PHE A 357 -9.26 -1.35 3.59
CA PHE A 357 -10.20 -0.47 4.26
C PHE A 357 -10.80 0.56 3.29
N GLY A 358 -11.83 0.12 2.59
CA GLY A 358 -12.71 0.96 1.77
C GLY A 358 -12.84 0.44 0.34
N HIS A 359 -11.75 -0.02 -0.27
CA HIS A 359 -11.82 -0.62 -1.59
C HIS A 359 -12.36 -2.06 -1.54
N TRP A 360 -11.61 -3.00 -0.95
CA TRP A 360 -12.04 -4.40 -0.81
C TRP A 360 -13.15 -4.58 0.22
N TRP A 361 -13.03 -3.90 1.36
CA TRP A 361 -14.04 -3.85 2.40
C TRP A 361 -14.53 -2.41 2.58
N TYR A 362 -15.66 -2.11 1.95
CA TYR A 362 -16.22 -0.75 1.83
C TYR A 362 -16.41 -0.04 3.17
N GLU A 363 -16.84 -0.76 4.19
CA GLU A 363 -17.10 -0.23 5.52
C GLU A 363 -15.83 -0.17 6.39
N GLY A 364 -14.67 -0.52 5.84
CA GLY A 364 -13.39 -0.52 6.53
C GLY A 364 -13.02 0.83 7.18
N PRO A 365 -13.19 1.99 6.51
CA PRO A 365 -12.96 3.29 7.14
C PRO A 365 -13.90 3.53 8.32
N TRP A 366 -15.17 3.11 8.23
CA TRP A 366 -16.11 3.21 9.34
C TRP A 366 -15.68 2.31 10.51
N PHE A 367 -15.20 1.09 10.24
CA PHE A 367 -14.63 0.23 11.26
C PHE A 367 -13.43 0.88 11.95
N ILE A 368 -12.52 1.53 11.20
CA ILE A 368 -11.36 2.24 11.78
C ILE A 368 -11.83 3.39 12.68
N ASP A 369 -12.78 4.21 12.23
CA ASP A 369 -13.37 5.30 13.03
C ASP A 369 -13.96 4.77 14.34
N TYR A 370 -14.81 3.75 14.27
CA TYR A 370 -15.40 3.14 15.45
C TYR A 370 -14.35 2.47 16.35
N LEU A 371 -13.34 1.82 15.78
CA LEU A 371 -12.29 1.17 16.56
C LEU A 371 -11.52 2.20 17.40
N PHE A 372 -11.13 3.33 16.82
CA PHE A 372 -10.45 4.39 17.58
C PHE A 372 -11.34 5.02 18.63
N ARG A 373 -12.61 5.34 18.29
CA ARG A 373 -13.57 5.90 19.24
C ARG A 373 -13.81 4.98 20.43
N LYS A 374 -14.08 3.71 20.18
CA LYS A 374 -14.32 2.71 21.23
C LYS A 374 -13.06 2.46 22.05
N SER A 375 -11.91 2.29 21.40
CA SER A 375 -10.63 2.12 22.09
C SER A 375 -10.29 3.32 22.99
N TRP A 376 -10.72 4.52 22.63
CA TRP A 376 -10.47 5.73 23.40
C TRP A 376 -11.44 5.89 24.59
N TYR A 377 -12.74 5.65 24.39
CA TYR A 377 -13.77 5.95 25.39
C TYR A 377 -14.19 4.75 26.25
N ASP A 378 -14.17 3.54 25.71
CA ASP A 378 -14.87 2.40 26.30
C ASP A 378 -13.94 1.46 27.09
N GLN A 379 -12.61 1.64 27.00
CA GLN A 379 -11.63 0.79 27.66
C GLN A 379 -10.39 1.54 28.18
N LYS A 380 -9.63 0.91 29.08
CA LYS A 380 -8.37 1.44 29.65
C LYS A 380 -7.24 0.40 29.73
N THR A 381 -7.45 -0.76 29.12
CA THR A 381 -6.58 -1.94 29.16
C THR A 381 -5.35 -1.74 28.29
N TYR A 382 -5.50 -1.22 27.07
CA TYR A 382 -4.39 -0.92 26.16
C TYR A 382 -4.42 0.52 25.64
N GLN A 383 -3.31 0.95 25.05
CA GLN A 383 -3.21 2.19 24.29
C GLN A 383 -2.94 1.91 22.81
N MET A 384 -3.58 2.68 21.93
CA MET A 384 -3.18 2.72 20.52
C MET A 384 -1.85 3.46 20.42
N THR A 385 -0.90 2.93 19.63
CA THR A 385 0.45 3.51 19.51
C THR A 385 1.01 3.42 18.10
N HIS A 386 2.01 4.26 17.84
CA HIS A 386 2.95 4.08 16.74
C HIS A 386 4.03 3.07 17.11
N LEU A 387 4.67 2.48 16.09
CA LEU A 387 5.80 1.58 16.30
C LEU A 387 7.03 2.32 16.85
N ALA A 388 7.33 3.53 16.35
CA ALA A 388 8.45 4.31 16.89
C ALA A 388 8.19 4.82 18.32
N ASP A 389 6.95 5.19 18.65
CA ASP A 389 6.57 5.68 19.98
C ASP A 389 6.72 4.55 20.99
N TYR A 390 6.29 3.34 20.63
CA TYR A 390 6.52 2.14 21.43
C TYR A 390 8.02 1.92 21.72
N LEU A 391 8.90 2.02 20.71
CA LEU A 391 10.35 1.86 20.90
C LEU A 391 10.96 2.95 21.79
N ARG A 392 10.47 4.19 21.70
CA ARG A 392 10.92 5.29 22.57
C ARG A 392 10.55 5.05 24.03
N GLU A 393 9.33 4.56 24.28
CA GLU A 393 8.85 4.24 25.63
C GLU A 393 9.44 2.94 26.17
N ASN A 394 9.77 1.99 25.28
CA ASN A 394 10.29 0.66 25.60
C ASN A 394 11.64 0.42 24.90
N PRO A 395 12.73 1.09 25.34
CA PRO A 395 14.01 1.04 24.63
C PRO A 395 14.78 -0.28 24.79
N ASN A 396 14.35 -1.18 25.68
CA ASN A 396 15.03 -2.43 25.97
C ASN A 396 14.33 -3.62 25.32
N GLN A 397 14.98 -4.24 24.34
CA GLN A 397 14.47 -5.39 23.61
C GLN A 397 15.51 -6.51 23.54
N GLN A 398 15.04 -7.74 23.35
CA GLN A 398 15.94 -8.88 23.21
C GLN A 398 16.70 -8.78 21.89
N VAL A 399 18.02 -9.01 21.93
CA VAL A 399 18.82 -9.11 20.71
C VAL A 399 18.67 -10.50 20.11
N CYS A 400 18.17 -10.57 18.88
CA CYS A 400 17.91 -11.79 18.13
C CYS A 400 18.24 -11.58 16.64
N ARG A 401 18.50 -12.69 15.94
CA ARG A 401 18.58 -12.74 14.48
C ARG A 401 17.25 -13.28 13.93
N PRO A 402 16.42 -12.44 13.29
CA PRO A 402 15.17 -12.90 12.68
C PRO A 402 15.42 -14.00 11.64
N SER A 403 14.43 -14.87 11.44
CA SER A 403 14.44 -15.87 10.37
C SER A 403 13.93 -15.29 9.06
N GLN A 404 14.44 -15.81 7.95
CA GLN A 404 13.93 -15.53 6.60
C GLN A 404 12.43 -15.81 6.52
N SER A 405 11.70 -14.86 5.96
CA SER A 405 10.23 -14.85 5.99
C SER A 405 9.69 -13.88 4.94
N SER A 406 8.41 -14.03 4.61
CA SER A 406 7.55 -13.03 3.98
C SER A 406 6.16 -13.15 4.61
N TRP A 407 5.29 -12.16 4.41
CA TRP A 407 3.89 -12.28 4.83
C TRP A 407 2.98 -12.96 3.79
N GLY A 408 3.54 -13.41 2.67
CA GLY A 408 2.83 -14.05 1.56
C GLY A 408 2.47 -15.51 1.81
N TYR A 409 2.06 -16.21 0.75
CA TYR A 409 1.63 -17.61 0.82
C TYR A 409 2.71 -18.51 1.45
N LYS A 410 2.30 -19.32 2.44
CA LYS A 410 3.15 -20.17 3.29
C LYS A 410 4.27 -19.44 4.05
N GLY A 411 4.30 -18.10 4.04
CA GLY A 411 5.29 -17.29 4.74
C GLY A 411 6.65 -17.18 4.05
N PHE A 412 6.79 -17.57 2.77
CA PHE A 412 8.08 -17.58 2.08
C PHE A 412 7.98 -16.95 0.69
N HIS A 413 8.85 -17.34 -0.24
CA HIS A 413 9.02 -16.64 -1.51
C HIS A 413 8.22 -17.22 -2.67
N GLU A 414 7.41 -18.25 -2.44
CA GLU A 414 6.71 -19.03 -3.50
C GLU A 414 5.77 -18.16 -4.35
N TYR A 415 5.21 -17.07 -3.81
CA TYR A 415 4.36 -16.18 -4.62
C TYR A 415 5.16 -15.40 -5.67
N TRP A 416 6.39 -15.02 -5.35
CA TRP A 416 7.25 -14.23 -6.23
C TRP A 416 8.24 -15.09 -7.01
N LEU A 417 8.57 -16.30 -6.54
CA LEU A 417 9.42 -17.26 -7.25
C LEU A 417 8.71 -18.61 -7.42
N ASN A 418 8.10 -18.80 -8.58
CA ASN A 418 7.46 -20.04 -9.02
C ASN A 418 7.46 -20.17 -10.55
N GLU A 419 6.84 -21.22 -11.08
CA GLU A 419 6.77 -21.54 -12.50
C GLU A 419 6.20 -20.42 -13.39
N THR A 420 5.35 -19.54 -12.87
CA THR A 420 4.67 -18.49 -13.65
C THR A 420 5.53 -17.24 -13.85
N ASN A 421 6.48 -16.98 -12.94
CA ASN A 421 7.23 -15.72 -12.89
C ASN A 421 8.75 -15.91 -12.83
N ALA A 422 9.27 -17.13 -12.59
CA ALA A 422 10.70 -17.40 -12.48
C ALA A 422 11.54 -16.93 -13.69
N TRP A 423 10.93 -16.84 -14.87
CA TRP A 423 11.58 -16.39 -16.10
C TRP A 423 12.12 -14.94 -16.02
N ILE A 424 11.59 -14.09 -15.14
CA ILE A 424 12.02 -12.68 -15.05
C ILE A 424 13.40 -12.54 -14.40
N TYR A 425 13.73 -13.41 -13.44
CA TYR A 425 14.88 -13.20 -12.55
C TYR A 425 16.24 -13.22 -13.25
N PRO A 426 16.53 -14.13 -14.19
CA PRO A 426 17.79 -14.07 -14.94
C PRO A 426 17.98 -12.72 -15.66
N HIS A 427 16.89 -12.11 -16.15
CA HIS A 427 16.96 -10.81 -16.80
C HIS A 427 17.14 -9.66 -15.80
N LEU A 428 16.43 -9.68 -14.66
CA LEU A 428 16.60 -8.68 -13.60
C LEU A 428 18.00 -8.72 -12.99
N HIS A 429 18.54 -9.91 -12.77
CA HIS A 429 19.90 -10.15 -12.29
C HIS A 429 20.92 -9.62 -13.29
N LYS A 430 20.75 -9.91 -14.58
CA LYS A 430 21.66 -9.40 -15.60
C LYS A 430 21.60 -7.88 -15.74
N ALA A 431 20.41 -7.29 -15.59
CA ALA A 431 20.23 -5.85 -15.59
C ALA A 431 20.90 -5.20 -14.36
N ALA A 432 20.80 -5.82 -13.18
CA ALA A 432 21.51 -5.36 -11.98
C ALA A 432 23.04 -5.36 -12.17
N GLU A 433 23.62 -6.42 -12.73
CA GLU A 433 25.07 -6.46 -13.07
C GLU A 433 25.48 -5.30 -13.96
N ARG A 434 24.70 -5.08 -15.02
CA ARG A 434 24.94 -4.01 -15.99
C ARG A 434 24.82 -2.62 -15.37
N MET A 435 23.83 -2.43 -14.50
CA MET A 435 23.65 -1.16 -13.79
C MET A 435 24.82 -0.88 -12.85
N ILE A 436 25.28 -1.89 -12.11
CA ILE A 436 26.47 -1.79 -11.26
C ILE A 436 27.69 -1.43 -12.10
N GLU A 437 27.87 -2.04 -13.28
CA GLU A 437 28.97 -1.72 -14.20
C GLU A 437 28.94 -0.23 -14.61
N ILE A 438 27.83 0.25 -15.16
CA ILE A 438 27.72 1.64 -15.64
C ILE A 438 27.65 2.66 -14.49
N SER A 439 27.34 2.24 -13.26
CA SER A 439 27.34 3.13 -12.08
C SER A 439 28.71 3.72 -11.76
N THR A 440 29.78 3.06 -12.19
CA THR A 440 31.17 3.50 -11.98
C THR A 440 31.65 4.49 -13.03
N LEU A 441 30.92 4.66 -14.13
CA LEU A 441 31.24 5.63 -15.16
C LEU A 441 31.09 7.05 -14.60
N GLU A 442 31.91 7.96 -15.10
CA GLU A 442 31.69 9.40 -14.94
C GLU A 442 31.11 9.94 -16.25
N PRO A 443 29.99 10.68 -16.21
CA PRO A 443 29.35 11.19 -17.41
C PRO A 443 30.24 12.22 -18.10
N GLN A 444 30.29 12.18 -19.43
CA GLN A 444 31.04 13.15 -20.24
C GLN A 444 30.25 14.45 -20.43
N ASP A 445 28.92 14.37 -20.40
CA ASP A 445 28.00 15.49 -20.58
C ASP A 445 26.67 15.26 -19.82
N GLU A 446 25.78 16.25 -19.87
CA GLU A 446 24.47 16.21 -19.22
C GLU A 446 23.56 15.11 -19.81
N LEU A 447 23.68 14.83 -21.11
CA LEU A 447 22.87 13.82 -21.78
C LEU A 447 23.19 12.42 -21.25
N GLN A 448 24.47 12.11 -21.10
CA GLN A 448 24.90 10.85 -20.51
C GLN A 448 24.53 10.75 -19.03
N TRP A 449 24.59 11.85 -18.26
CA TRP A 449 24.09 11.89 -16.88
C TRP A 449 22.60 11.53 -16.79
N LYS A 450 21.76 12.15 -17.64
CA LYS A 450 20.32 11.85 -17.72
C LYS A 450 20.07 10.39 -18.11
N ALA A 451 20.79 9.87 -19.10
CA ALA A 451 20.66 8.48 -19.53
C ALA A 451 21.01 7.47 -18.41
N LEU A 452 22.06 7.74 -17.63
CA LEU A 452 22.46 6.90 -16.49
C LEU A 452 21.40 6.92 -15.38
N ASN A 453 20.84 8.10 -15.08
CA ASN A 453 19.74 8.23 -14.11
C ASN A 453 18.46 7.53 -14.59
N GLN A 454 18.11 7.66 -15.87
CA GLN A 454 16.97 6.94 -16.42
C GLN A 454 17.20 5.42 -16.41
N ALA A 455 18.43 4.94 -16.67
CA ALA A 455 18.73 3.51 -16.55
C ALA A 455 18.51 3.00 -15.13
N ALA A 456 18.87 3.80 -14.11
CA ALA A 456 18.59 3.46 -12.72
C ALA A 456 17.07 3.37 -12.44
N ARG A 457 16.25 4.28 -12.98
CA ARG A 457 14.78 4.23 -12.87
C ARG A 457 14.20 3.00 -13.53
N GLU A 458 14.60 2.69 -14.78
CA GLU A 458 14.11 1.52 -15.50
C GLU A 458 14.42 0.21 -14.76
N LEU A 459 15.61 0.10 -14.16
CA LEU A 459 15.93 -1.08 -13.35
C LEU A 459 15.07 -1.16 -12.09
N LEU A 460 14.88 -0.05 -11.37
CA LEU A 460 14.00 -0.03 -10.20
C LEU A 460 12.57 -0.44 -10.61
N LEU A 461 12.00 0.16 -11.65
CA LEU A 461 10.65 -0.16 -12.14
C LEU A 461 10.51 -1.62 -12.58
N ALA A 462 11.53 -2.18 -13.23
CA ALA A 462 11.56 -3.60 -13.61
C ALA A 462 11.58 -4.54 -12.39
N GLN A 463 12.14 -4.10 -11.25
CA GLN A 463 12.30 -4.89 -10.03
C GLN A 463 11.07 -4.94 -9.11
N SER A 464 10.01 -4.20 -9.41
CA SER A 464 8.78 -4.20 -8.61
C SER A 464 8.24 -5.61 -8.40
N SER A 465 7.92 -5.96 -7.14
CA SER A 465 7.39 -7.28 -6.80
C SER A 465 5.99 -7.52 -7.39
N ASP A 466 5.26 -6.44 -7.68
CA ASP A 466 3.90 -6.44 -8.21
C ASP A 466 3.80 -7.23 -9.52
N TRP A 467 4.82 -7.14 -10.38
CA TRP A 467 4.82 -7.86 -11.64
C TRP A 467 4.82 -9.37 -11.42
N ALA A 468 5.66 -9.86 -10.51
CA ALA A 468 5.70 -11.28 -10.16
C ALA A 468 4.42 -11.72 -9.42
N PHE A 469 3.87 -10.85 -8.56
CA PHE A 469 2.61 -11.07 -7.86
C PHE A 469 1.43 -11.21 -8.82
N ILE A 470 1.24 -10.26 -9.75
CA ILE A 470 0.16 -10.27 -10.75
C ILE A 470 0.27 -11.48 -11.68
N MET A 471 1.50 -11.87 -12.08
CA MET A 471 1.72 -13.10 -12.86
C MET A 471 1.23 -14.34 -12.10
N ARG A 472 1.43 -14.38 -10.78
CA ARG A 472 0.99 -15.50 -9.94
C ARG A 472 -0.52 -15.49 -9.67
N THR A 473 -1.12 -14.33 -9.42
CA THR A 473 -2.56 -14.23 -9.12
C THR A 473 -3.44 -14.44 -10.35
N GLY A 474 -2.91 -14.16 -11.56
CA GLY A 474 -3.59 -14.48 -12.81
C GLY A 474 -4.59 -13.42 -13.29
N THR A 475 -4.62 -12.23 -12.69
CA THR A 475 -5.60 -11.17 -13.03
C THR A 475 -5.23 -10.43 -14.32
N MET A 476 -4.10 -9.72 -14.33
CA MET A 476 -3.64 -8.87 -15.44
C MET A 476 -2.27 -9.29 -15.96
N VAL A 477 -2.08 -10.60 -16.14
CA VAL A 477 -0.81 -11.21 -16.55
C VAL A 477 -0.19 -10.56 -17.80
N PRO A 478 -0.94 -10.29 -18.90
CA PRO A 478 -0.36 -9.65 -20.08
C PRO A 478 0.21 -8.26 -19.79
N TYR A 479 -0.40 -7.50 -18.87
CA TYR A 479 0.08 -6.20 -18.45
C TYR A 479 1.40 -6.33 -17.67
N ALA A 480 1.45 -7.18 -16.64
CA ALA A 480 2.66 -7.40 -15.83
C ALA A 480 3.86 -7.90 -16.67
N VAL A 481 3.62 -8.82 -17.62
CA VAL A 481 4.64 -9.31 -18.57
C VAL A 481 5.14 -8.17 -19.45
N ARG A 482 4.23 -7.33 -19.96
CA ARG A 482 4.57 -6.16 -20.79
C ARG A 482 5.40 -5.16 -20.00
N ARG A 483 4.99 -4.80 -18.77
CA ARG A 483 5.72 -3.88 -17.89
C ARG A 483 7.15 -4.35 -17.63
N THR A 484 7.31 -5.60 -17.21
CA THR A 484 8.64 -6.19 -16.97
C THR A 484 9.52 -6.12 -18.22
N ARG A 485 8.99 -6.51 -19.38
CA ARG A 485 9.74 -6.50 -20.65
C ARG A 485 10.08 -5.08 -21.11
N SER A 486 9.13 -4.16 -21.05
CA SER A 486 9.33 -2.78 -21.52
C SER A 486 10.42 -2.08 -20.72
N HIS A 487 10.40 -2.17 -19.39
CA HIS A 487 11.45 -1.57 -18.55
C HIS A 487 12.83 -2.21 -18.80
N LEU A 488 12.89 -3.54 -18.93
CA LEU A 488 14.14 -4.23 -19.29
C LEU A 488 14.65 -3.84 -20.68
N MET A 489 13.77 -3.65 -21.67
CA MET A 489 14.16 -3.21 -23.01
C MET A 489 14.68 -1.78 -23.01
N ARG A 490 13.99 -0.86 -22.31
CA ARG A 490 14.45 0.53 -22.13
C ARG A 490 15.79 0.58 -21.42
N PHE A 491 15.94 -0.16 -20.31
CA PHE A 491 17.20 -0.31 -19.58
C PHE A 491 18.34 -0.79 -20.49
N ASN A 492 18.13 -1.88 -21.24
CA ASN A 492 19.18 -2.45 -22.07
C ASN A 492 19.60 -1.50 -23.20
N LYS A 493 18.65 -0.77 -23.81
CA LYS A 493 18.98 0.26 -24.80
C LYS A 493 19.81 1.39 -24.18
N LEU A 494 19.42 1.89 -23.01
CA LEU A 494 20.19 2.93 -22.29
C LEU A 494 21.61 2.45 -21.97
N TYR A 495 21.74 1.23 -21.47
CA TYR A 495 23.04 0.61 -21.21
C TYR A 495 23.90 0.55 -22.48
N ASP A 496 23.36 0.03 -23.60
CA ASP A 496 24.11 -0.09 -24.85
C ASP A 496 24.52 1.29 -25.41
N ASP A 497 23.59 2.25 -25.43
CA ASP A 497 23.81 3.63 -25.89
C ASP A 497 24.89 4.35 -25.07
N VAL A 498 24.87 4.20 -23.74
CA VAL A 498 25.89 4.75 -22.83
C VAL A 498 27.26 4.12 -23.09
N LYS A 499 27.32 2.80 -23.31
CA LYS A 499 28.57 2.08 -23.56
C LYS A 499 29.23 2.45 -24.88
N ILE A 500 28.44 2.76 -25.92
CA ILE A 500 28.96 3.19 -27.22
C ILE A 500 29.14 4.71 -27.35
N GLY A 501 28.70 5.49 -26.35
CA GLY A 501 28.76 6.95 -26.34
C GLY A 501 27.82 7.61 -27.36
N LYS A 502 26.67 6.98 -27.66
CA LYS A 502 25.69 7.49 -28.64
C LYS A 502 24.27 7.44 -28.07
N VAL A 503 24.02 8.23 -27.03
CA VAL A 503 22.68 8.38 -26.44
C VAL A 503 21.75 9.09 -27.42
N ASP A 504 20.61 8.47 -27.70
CA ASP A 504 19.53 9.06 -28.47
C ASP A 504 18.71 10.01 -27.59
N SER A 505 18.95 11.32 -27.70
CA SER A 505 18.27 12.33 -26.89
C SER A 505 16.76 12.36 -27.08
N GLY A 506 16.29 12.26 -28.33
CA GLY A 506 14.85 12.31 -28.65
C GLY A 506 14.10 11.06 -28.16
N TRP A 507 14.77 9.92 -28.10
CA TRP A 507 14.22 8.73 -27.45
C TRP A 507 14.26 8.83 -25.92
N LEU A 508 15.37 9.34 -25.35
CA LEU A 508 15.53 9.50 -23.91
C LEU A 508 14.45 10.43 -23.32
N GLU A 509 14.21 11.58 -23.94
CA GLU A 509 13.17 12.53 -23.49
C GLU A 509 11.78 11.89 -23.40
N LYS A 510 11.44 10.99 -24.33
CA LYS A 510 10.18 10.25 -24.30
C LYS A 510 10.12 9.28 -23.13
N VAL A 511 11.23 8.60 -22.83
CA VAL A 511 11.32 7.67 -21.70
C VAL A 511 11.27 8.42 -20.38
N GLU A 512 12.00 9.53 -20.24
CA GLU A 512 11.95 10.40 -19.06
C GLU A 512 10.53 10.96 -18.84
N LEU A 513 9.80 11.26 -19.91
CA LEU A 513 8.39 11.67 -19.80
C LEU A 513 7.48 10.55 -19.31
N MET A 514 7.65 9.31 -19.79
CA MET A 514 6.81 8.16 -19.37
C MET A 514 7.12 7.71 -17.94
N ASP A 515 8.41 7.49 -17.66
CA ASP A 515 8.94 6.85 -16.47
C ASP A 515 9.65 7.90 -15.58
N ASN A 516 8.88 8.91 -15.17
CA ASN A 516 9.35 10.12 -14.45
C ASN A 516 9.54 9.92 -12.92
N ILE A 517 9.45 8.68 -12.42
CA ILE A 517 9.61 8.37 -11.00
C ILE A 517 11.02 8.75 -10.50
N PHE A 518 11.13 9.32 -9.30
CA PHE A 518 12.41 9.79 -8.73
C PHE A 518 13.15 10.80 -9.63
N PRO A 519 12.62 12.03 -9.79
CA PRO A 519 13.25 13.06 -10.61
C PRO A 519 14.70 13.35 -10.18
N GLU A 520 14.98 13.30 -8.89
CA GLU A 520 16.29 13.58 -8.28
C GLU A 520 17.20 12.34 -8.11
N ILE A 521 16.86 11.19 -8.72
CA ILE A 521 17.68 9.98 -8.59
C ILE A 521 19.12 10.21 -9.03
N ASN A 522 20.05 9.60 -8.30
CA ASN A 522 21.46 9.58 -8.66
C ASN A 522 21.90 8.13 -8.91
N TYR A 523 22.20 7.80 -10.18
CA TYR A 523 22.59 6.45 -10.60
C TYR A 523 23.80 5.89 -9.84
N ARG A 524 24.63 6.77 -9.24
CA ARG A 524 25.79 6.39 -8.42
C ARG A 524 25.41 5.63 -7.16
N VAL A 525 24.13 5.58 -6.77
CA VAL A 525 23.64 4.73 -5.68
C VAL A 525 23.94 3.24 -5.90
N TYR A 526 24.14 2.80 -7.15
CA TYR A 526 24.52 1.43 -7.51
C TYR A 526 26.04 1.15 -7.41
N ARG A 527 26.87 2.14 -7.05
CA ARG A 527 28.32 1.96 -6.98
C ARG A 527 28.67 0.91 -5.91
N PRO A 528 29.57 -0.03 -6.22
CA PRO A 528 30.18 -0.86 -5.19
C PRO A 528 30.89 0.04 -4.17
N VAL A 529 30.60 -0.20 -2.90
CA VAL A 529 31.26 0.46 -1.76
C VAL A 529 32.64 -0.13 -1.55
#